data_AF-A0A847MDN8-F1
#
_entry.id   AF-A0A847MDN8-F1
#
_cell.length_a   1.000
_cell.length_b   1.000
_cell.length_c   1.000
_cell.angle_alpha   90.00
_cell.angle_beta   90.00
_cell.angle_gamma   90.00
#
_symmetry.space_group_name_H-M   'P 1'
#
loop_
_entity.id
_entity.type
_entity.pdbx_description
1 polymer ?
#
loop_
_entity_poly.entity_id
_entity_poly.type
_entity_poly.pdbx_seq_one_letter_code
_entity_poly.pdbx_strand_id
1 'polypeptide(L)' 'MRKFLIAANWKMNMYRQEAFELIRGIVEQTRLFSSVDIMVAPPFTVLETVNGEIQNSHIRLGAQDVFFEESGAYT' A
#
# COMPACT_ATOMS: atom_id res chain seq x y z
N MET A 1 -22.79 5.56 10.80
CA MET A 1 -21.92 6.66 10.31
C MET A 1 -20.86 6.06 9.38
N ARG A 2 -20.37 6.81 8.38
CA ARG A 2 -19.26 6.34 7.52
C ARG A 2 -17.93 6.47 8.28
N LYS A 3 -17.04 5.49 8.10
CA LYS A 3 -15.66 5.56 8.62
C LYS A 3 -14.80 6.34 7.64
N PHE A 4 -13.87 7.16 8.14
CA PHE A 4 -12.92 7.87 7.29
C PHE A 4 -11.85 6.91 6.77
N LEU A 5 -11.39 7.15 5.53
CA LEU A 5 -10.28 6.46 4.90
C LEU A 5 -9.17 7.47 4.60
N ILE A 6 -7.94 7.14 5.02
CA ILE A 6 -6.72 7.86 4.62
C ILE A 6 -5.97 6.95 3.66
N ALA A 7 -5.84 7.39 2.41
CA ALA A 7 -5.13 6.67 1.35
C ALA A 7 -3.88 7.43 0.92
N ALA A 8 -2.71 6.79 1.03
CA ALA A 8 -1.43 7.37 0.64
C ALA A 8 -1.00 6.86 -0.74
N ASN A 9 -1.09 7.71 -1.75
CA ASN A 9 -0.49 7.46 -3.07
C ASN A 9 0.98 7.88 -3.05
N TRP A 10 1.90 6.91 -3.13
CA TRP A 10 3.34 7.19 -3.11
C TRP A 10 3.85 7.76 -4.44
N LYS A 11 3.02 7.74 -5.48
CA LYS A 11 3.36 8.13 -6.86
C LYS A 11 4.58 7.33 -7.33
N MET A 12 5.41 7.91 -8.20
CA MET A 12 6.64 7.29 -8.69
C MET A 12 7.83 7.59 -7.77
N ASN A 13 7.77 7.12 -6.53
CA ASN A 13 8.84 7.28 -5.54
C ASN A 13 9.23 5.93 -4.92
N MET A 14 10.45 5.89 -4.38
CA MET A 14 11.05 4.80 -3.60
C MET A 14 11.50 3.59 -4.41
N TYR A 15 12.65 3.07 -3.99
CA TYR A 15 13.12 1.73 -4.30
C TYR A 15 12.68 0.74 -3.21
N ARG A 16 12.92 -0.56 -3.45
CA ARG A 16 12.49 -1.66 -2.56
C ARG A 16 12.85 -1.44 -1.09
N GLN A 17 14.08 -1.03 -0.80
CA GLN A 17 14.55 -0.84 0.58
C GLN A 17 13.84 0.32 1.29
N GLU A 18 13.67 1.46 0.60
CA GLU A 18 12.97 2.62 1.15
C GLU A 18 11.49 2.32 1.41
N ALA A 19 10.86 1.57 0.49
CA ALA A 19 9.48 1.11 0.64
C ALA A 19 9.31 0.19 1.86
N PHE A 20 10.25 -0.75 2.06
CA PHE A 20 10.28 -1.65 3.23
C PHE A 20 10.41 -0.88 4.55
N GLU A 21 11.38 0.05 4.63
CA GLU A 21 11.61 0.83 5.85
C GLU A 21 10.40 1.70 6.19
N LEU A 22 9.83 2.39 5.19
CA LEU A 22 8.68 3.23 5.38
C LEU A 22 7.46 2.43 5.85
N ILE A 23 7.11 1.34 5.16
CA ILE A 23 5.88 0.61 5.49
C ILE A 23 5.98 -0.03 6.87
N ARG A 24 7.15 -0.55 7.26
CA ARG A 24 7.36 -1.10 8.59
C ARG A 24 7.17 -0.04 9.68
N GLY A 25 7.71 1.16 9.47
CA GLY A 25 7.48 2.29 10.36
C GLY A 25 6.00 2.67 10.49
N ILE A 26 5.26 2.66 9.37
CA ILE A 26 3.81 2.92 9.38
C ILE A 26 3.07 1.82 10.15
N VAL A 27 3.37 0.53 9.93
CA VAL A 27 2.75 -0.59 10.65
C VAL A 27 2.96 -0.46 12.16
N GLU A 28 4.18 -0.17 12.59
CA GLU A 28 4.52 -0.01 14.01
C GLU A 28 3.75 1.17 14.65
N GLN A 29 3.75 2.32 13.97
CA GLN A 29 3.08 3.53 14.49
C GLN A 29 1.56 3.41 14.48
N THR A 30 0.99 2.73 13.49
CA THR A 30 -0.47 2.67 13.32
C THR A 30 -1.11 1.52 14.08
N ARG A 31 -0.35 0.56 14.63
CA ARG A 31 -0.84 -0.72 15.20
C ARG A 31 -2.09 -0.63 16.09
N LEU A 32 -2.23 0.43 16.90
CA LEU A 32 -3.36 0.62 17.82
C LEU A 32 -4.44 1.58 17.30
N PHE A 33 -4.23 2.19 16.14
CA PHE A 33 -5.19 3.10 15.51
C PHE A 33 -6.29 2.30 14.81
N SER A 34 -7.54 2.54 15.20
CA SER A 34 -8.70 1.84 14.65
C SER A 34 -9.84 2.77 14.23
N SER A 35 -9.73 4.07 14.52
CA SER A 35 -10.76 5.07 14.25
C SER A 35 -10.92 5.40 12.76
N VAL A 36 -9.88 5.18 11.96
CA VAL A 36 -9.86 5.39 10.50
C VAL A 36 -9.39 4.13 9.79
N ASP A 37 -9.75 3.97 8.53
CA ASP A 37 -9.13 2.98 7.65
C ASP A 37 -7.88 3.59 7.01
N ILE A 38 -6.83 2.77 6.84
CA ILE A 38 -5.55 3.18 6.26
C ILE A 38 -5.29 2.34 5.03
N MET A 39 -4.85 2.98 3.95
CA MET A 39 -4.48 2.34 2.70
C MET A 39 -3.21 2.97 2.14
N VAL A 40 -2.34 2.14 1.56
CA VAL A 40 -1.15 2.59 0.82
C VAL A 40 -1.21 2.10 -0.62
N ALA A 41 -0.80 2.97 -1.56
CA ALA A 41 -0.69 2.66 -2.98
C ALA A 41 0.74 2.96 -3.47
N PRO A 42 1.68 2.01 -3.33
CA PRO A 42 3.05 2.17 -3.78
C PRO A 42 3.19 1.95 -5.30
N PRO A 43 4.34 2.29 -5.93
CA PRO A 43 4.59 1.92 -7.31
C PRO A 43 4.53 0.39 -7.51
N PHE A 44 4.15 -0.06 -8.72
CA PHE A 44 3.98 -1.48 -9.05
C PHE A 44 5.20 -2.34 -8.66
N THR A 45 6.41 -1.82 -8.90
CA THR A 45 7.69 -2.51 -8.69
C THR A 45 7.94 -2.92 -7.23
N VAL A 46 7.23 -2.34 -6.26
CA VAL A 46 7.40 -2.61 -4.82
C VAL A 46 6.11 -3.08 -4.14
N LEU A 47 5.04 -3.36 -4.90
CA LEU A 47 3.77 -3.85 -4.34
C LEU A 47 3.95 -5.11 -3.49
N GLU A 48 4.73 -6.07 -4.00
CA GLU A 48 5.00 -7.34 -3.31
C GLU A 48 5.74 -7.12 -1.99
N THR A 49 6.72 -6.20 -1.98
CA THR A 49 7.47 -5.85 -0.77
C THR A 49 6.58 -5.23 0.30
N VAL A 50 5.72 -4.28 -0.10
CA VAL A 50 4.75 -3.66 0.83
C VAL A 50 3.74 -4.69 1.33
N ASN A 51 3.26 -5.59 0.47
CA ASN A 51 2.31 -6.64 0.84
C ASN A 51 2.86 -7.57 1.93
N GLY A 52 4.13 -7.96 1.83
CA GLY A 52 4.79 -8.81 2.81
C GLY A 52 4.79 -8.22 4.22
N GLU A 53 5.03 -6.91 4.33
CA GLU A 53 5.13 -6.22 5.62
C GLU A 53 3.78 -5.96 6.29
N ILE A 54 2.70 -5.82 5.51
CA ILE A 54 1.39 -5.45 6.06
C ILE A 54 0.47 -6.63 6.40
N GLN A 55 0.85 -7.88 6.12
CA GLN A 55 -0.05 -9.04 6.23
C GLN A 55 -0.74 -9.20 7.60
N ASN A 56 -0.08 -8.78 8.68
CA ASN A 56 -0.61 -8.87 10.05
C ASN A 56 -1.04 -7.50 10.62
N SER A 57 -1.26 -6.52 9.75
CA SER A 57 -1.71 -5.16 10.09
C SER A 57 -3.15 -4.92 9.64
N HIS A 58 -3.72 -3.78 10.02
CA HIS A 58 -5.02 -3.32 9.52
C HIS A 58 -4.89 -2.39 8.29
N ILE A 59 -3.69 -2.23 7.75
CA ILE A 59 -3.41 -1.42 6.58
C ILE A 59 -3.84 -2.20 5.33
N ARG A 60 -4.52 -1.51 4.40
CA ARG A 60 -4.90 -2.07 3.11
C ARG A 60 -3.87 -1.74 2.04
N LEU A 61 -3.62 -2.67 1.13
CA LEU A 61 -2.83 -2.44 -0.09
C LEU A 61 -3.72 -1.99 -1.24
N GLY A 62 -3.23 -1.04 -2.04
CA GLY A 62 -3.78 -0.72 -3.35
C GLY A 62 -2.71 -0.59 -4.41
N ALA A 63 -3.15 -0.52 -5.66
CA ALA A 63 -2.34 -0.14 -6.81
C ALA A 63 -2.65 1.30 -7.22
N GLN A 64 -1.75 1.93 -7.97
CA GLN A 64 -1.93 3.29 -8.49
C GLN A 64 -2.70 3.32 -9.81
N ASP A 65 -2.69 2.22 -10.56
CA ASP A 65 -3.36 2.06 -11.85
C ASP A 65 -3.60 0.58 -12.14
N VAL A 66 -4.48 0.27 -13.09
CA VAL A 66 -4.81 -1.10 -13.53
C VAL A 66 -5.28 -1.11 -14.99
N PHE A 67 -4.95 -2.17 -15.71
CA PHE A 67 -5.51 -2.41 -17.04
C PHE A 67 -6.82 -3.21 -16.94
N PHE A 68 -7.79 -2.92 -17.81
CA PHE A 68 -9.14 -3.50 -17.71
C PHE A 68 -9.25 -4.93 -18.22
N GLU A 69 -8.29 -5.39 -19.04
CA GLU A 69 -8.20 -6.79 -19.46
C GLU A 69 -7.34 -7.62 -18.50
N GLU A 70 -7.70 -8.89 -18.31
CA GLU A 70 -6.95 -9.80 -17.43
C GLU A 70 -5.59 -10.23 -18.03
N SER A 71 -5.51 -10.45 -19.35
CA SER A 71 -4.28 -10.87 -20.02
C SER A 71 -4.33 -10.63 -21.54
N GLY A 72 -3.15 -10.46 -22.16
CA GLY A 72 -3.01 -10.33 -23.61
C GLY A 72 -1.67 -9.73 -24.02
N ALA A 73 -1.52 -9.41 -25.31
CA ALA A 73 -0.29 -8.84 -25.87
C ALA A 73 -0.24 -7.31 -25.67
N TYR A 74 -0.06 -6.87 -24.41
CA TYR A 74 -0.07 -5.46 -24.00
C TYR A 74 1.23 -5.11 -23.27
N THR A 75 2.30 -4.91 -24.03
CA THR A 75 3.57 -4.39 -23.48
C THR A 75 3.43 -2.94 -23.05
#